data_AF-A0A969B1V0-F1
#
_entry.id   AF-A0A969B1V0-F1
#
_cell.length_a   1.000
_cell.length_b   1.000
_cell.length_c   1.000
_cell.angle_alpha   90.00
_cell.angle_beta   90.00
_cell.angle_gamma   90.00
#
_symmetry.space_group_name_H-M   'P 1'
#
loop_
_entity.id
_entity.type
_entity.pdbx_description
1 polymer ?
#
loop_
_entity_poly.entity_id
_entity_poly.type
_entity_poly.pdbx_seq_one_letter_code
_entity_poly.pdbx_strand_id
1 'polypeptide(L)'
;MGRTLANNNSMFFAFKYKPATGDSVRVEFSSKETLEFEFEDDNGFEVKEGSLKNFLVLINLDTLFSGVDLSNATVSEDGIIRINDTTNSSLASIVKAIWKNRAKVAMMMMTMTTLMMITTK
;
A
#
# COMPACT_ATOMS: atom_id res chain seq x y z
N MET A 1 -11.49 4.46 20.01
CA MET A 1 -10.18 3.83 19.79
C MET A 1 -10.25 3.08 18.46
N GLY A 2 -9.33 3.35 17.53
CA GLY A 2 -9.27 2.62 16.26
C GLY A 2 -9.04 1.13 16.51
N ARG A 3 -9.74 0.26 15.79
CA ARG A 3 -9.56 -1.19 15.89
C ARG A 3 -8.15 -1.54 15.43
N THR A 4 -7.30 -2.04 16.33
CA THR A 4 -6.03 -2.66 15.98
C THR A 4 -6.27 -4.12 15.57
N LEU A 5 -5.46 -4.61 14.64
CA LEU A 5 -5.38 -6.04 14.35
C LEU A 5 -4.70 -6.75 15.54
N ALA A 6 -4.75 -8.07 15.55
CA ALA A 6 -4.06 -8.88 16.57
C ALA A 6 -2.60 -8.43 16.72
N ASN A 7 -2.09 -8.46 17.96
CA ASN A 7 -0.74 -8.03 18.34
C ASN A 7 -0.45 -6.52 18.15
N ASN A 8 -1.49 -5.67 18.21
CA ASN A 8 -1.40 -4.22 18.00
C ASN A 8 -0.86 -3.83 16.61
N ASN A 9 -1.02 -4.72 15.63
CA ASN A 9 -0.70 -4.38 14.25
C ASN A 9 -1.74 -3.39 13.72
N SER A 10 -1.27 -2.41 12.96
CA SER A 10 -2.11 -1.50 12.18
C SER A 10 -2.52 -2.13 10.85
N MET A 11 -1.69 -3.05 10.33
CA MET A 11 -1.82 -3.59 8.99
C MET A 11 -1.37 -5.05 8.89
N PHE A 12 -2.02 -5.78 7.97
CA PHE A 12 -1.67 -7.15 7.62
C PHE A 12 -1.94 -7.38 6.13
N PHE A 13 -0.94 -7.90 5.42
CA PHE A 13 -1.07 -8.36 4.04
C PHE A 13 -0.66 -9.82 3.95
N ALA A 14 -1.38 -10.58 3.14
CA ALA A 14 -1.02 -11.95 2.83
C ALA A 14 -1.13 -12.22 1.34
N PHE A 15 -0.10 -12.87 0.79
CA PHE A 15 -0.03 -13.22 -0.62
C PHE A 15 0.72 -14.54 -0.82
N LYS A 16 0.75 -15.05 -2.05
CA LYS A 16 1.54 -16.23 -2.42
C LYS A 16 2.77 -15.80 -3.19
N TYR A 17 3.93 -16.25 -2.76
CA TYR A 17 5.18 -16.14 -3.49
C TYR A 17 5.47 -17.47 -4.20
N LYS A 18 5.82 -17.41 -5.49
CA LYS A 18 6.27 -18.58 -6.25
C LYS A 18 7.79 -18.43 -6.46
N PRO A 19 8.64 -19.21 -5.77
CA PRO A 19 10.06 -19.26 -6.06
C PRO A 19 10.30 -19.84 -7.45
N ALA A 20 11.49 -19.60 -8.00
CA ALA A 20 11.89 -20.11 -9.32
C ALA A 20 11.80 -21.64 -9.42
N THR A 21 12.04 -22.33 -8.30
CA THR A 21 11.93 -23.78 -8.15
C THR A 21 11.14 -24.12 -6.89
N GLY A 22 10.31 -25.17 -6.92
CA GLY A 22 9.51 -25.61 -5.77
C GLY A 22 8.10 -25.00 -5.75
N ASP A 23 7.34 -25.25 -4.68
CA ASP A 23 5.94 -24.86 -4.56
C ASP A 23 5.74 -23.41 -4.12
N SER A 24 4.53 -22.89 -4.35
CA SER A 24 4.17 -21.55 -3.85
C SER A 24 4.13 -21.54 -2.32
N VAL A 25 4.74 -20.53 -1.73
CA VAL A 25 4.80 -20.31 -0.29
C VAL A 25 3.91 -19.14 0.09
N ARG A 26 3.21 -19.24 1.22
CA ARG A 26 2.42 -18.13 1.75
C ARG A 26 3.37 -17.13 2.41
N VAL A 27 3.16 -15.85 2.11
CA VAL A 27 3.87 -14.73 2.72
C VAL A 27 2.90 -13.90 3.52
N GLU A 28 3.30 -13.52 4.72
CA GLU A 28 2.54 -12.64 5.62
C GLU A 28 3.41 -11.45 6.01
N PHE A 29 2.94 -10.24 5.70
CA PHE A 29 3.54 -9.01 6.19
C PHE A 29 2.65 -8.40 7.26
N SER A 30 3.22 -8.00 8.39
CA SER A 30 2.50 -7.28 9.43
C SER A 30 3.36 -6.17 10.02
N SER A 31 2.72 -5.04 10.33
CA SER A 31 3.40 -3.91 10.97
C SER A 31 2.52 -3.24 12.01
N LYS A 32 3.19 -2.61 12.99
CA LYS A 32 2.60 -1.66 13.94
C LYS A 32 2.66 -0.22 13.43
N GLU A 33 3.44 0.05 12.38
CA GLU A 33 3.57 1.37 11.76
C GLU A 33 2.25 1.78 11.10
N THR A 34 1.82 3.03 11.25
CA THR A 34 0.65 3.53 10.54
C THR A 34 0.99 3.81 9.08
N LEU A 35 0.15 3.35 8.15
CA LEU A 35 0.15 3.86 6.79
C LEU A 35 -0.84 5.02 6.74
N GLU A 36 -0.29 6.22 6.55
CA GLU A 36 -1.05 7.45 6.44
C GLU A 36 -1.28 7.77 4.96
N PHE A 37 -2.51 8.18 4.64
CA PHE A 37 -2.88 8.66 3.32
C PHE A 37 -3.36 10.09 3.48
N GLU A 38 -2.71 11.00 2.76
CA GLU A 38 -3.11 12.40 2.69
C GLU A 38 -3.79 12.63 1.35
N PHE A 39 -5.01 13.17 1.40
CA PHE A 39 -5.74 13.62 0.23
C PHE A 39 -5.66 15.13 0.24
N GLU A 40 -4.99 15.70 -0.75
CA GLU A 40 -4.84 17.14 -0.91
C GLU A 40 -5.40 17.53 -2.27
N ASP A 41 -6.24 18.56 -2.28
CA ASP A 41 -6.66 19.28 -3.47
C ASP A 41 -6.21 20.73 -3.24
N ASP A 42 -5.52 21.32 -4.21
CA ASP A 42 -5.01 22.70 -4.12
C ASP A 42 -6.13 23.73 -3.87
N ASN A 43 -7.36 23.39 -4.25
CA ASN A 43 -8.56 24.21 -4.03
C ASN A 43 -9.38 23.77 -2.80
N GLY A 44 -8.94 22.73 -2.09
CA GLY A 44 -9.62 22.13 -0.95
C GLY A 44 -10.81 21.24 -1.34
N PHE A 45 -11.42 20.62 -0.33
CA PHE A 45 -12.61 19.78 -0.50
C PHE A 45 -13.86 20.47 0.07
N GLU A 46 -14.91 20.62 -0.74
CA GLU A 46 -16.21 21.09 -0.25
C GLU A 46 -17.07 19.90 0.22
N VAL A 47 -17.36 19.83 1.52
CA VAL A 47 -18.30 18.86 2.10
C VAL A 47 -19.59 19.61 2.44
N LYS A 48 -20.65 19.39 1.65
CA LYS A 48 -21.98 19.97 1.90
C LYS A 48 -22.71 19.14 2.94
N GLU A 49 -23.50 19.80 3.78
CA GLU A 49 -24.39 19.13 4.73
C GLU A 49 -25.31 18.14 3.99
N GLY A 50 -25.44 16.93 4.52
CA GLY A 50 -26.22 15.85 3.91
C GLY A 50 -25.55 15.14 2.72
N SER A 51 -24.34 15.53 2.31
CA SER A 51 -23.62 14.84 1.23
C SER A 51 -22.83 13.64 1.75
N LEU A 52 -23.05 12.45 1.15
CA LEU A 52 -22.19 11.29 1.35
C LEU A 52 -21.06 11.33 0.31
N LYS A 53 -19.82 11.45 0.78
CA LYS A 53 -18.62 11.31 -0.05
C LYS A 53 -17.97 9.96 0.26
N ASN A 54 -17.85 9.12 -0.77
CA ASN A 54 -17.19 7.83 -0.65
C ASN A 54 -15.77 7.96 -1.21
N PHE A 55 -14.78 7.54 -0.42
CA PHE A 55 -13.39 7.43 -0.87
C PHE A 55 -13.09 5.98 -1.21
N LEU A 56 -12.61 5.73 -2.42
CA LEU A 56 -12.05 4.44 -2.82
C LEU A 56 -10.54 4.58 -2.89
N VAL A 57 -9.84 3.88 -2.02
CA VAL A 57 -8.37 3.80 -2.03
C VAL A 57 -7.96 2.48 -2.65
N LEU A 58 -7.31 2.54 -3.81
CA LEU A 58 -6.72 1.37 -4.46
C LEU A 58 -5.22 1.34 -4.15
N ILE A 59 -4.77 0.25 -3.55
CA ILE A 59 -3.37 0.05 -3.16
C ILE A 59 -2.75 -0.98 -4.11
N ASN A 60 -1.70 -0.58 -4.83
CA ASN A 60 -0.92 -1.51 -5.64
C ASN A 60 0.13 -2.22 -4.76
N LEU A 61 -0.12 -3.50 -4.46
CA LEU A 61 0.78 -4.30 -3.64
C LEU A 61 2.13 -4.55 -4.32
N ASP A 62 2.20 -4.67 -5.65
CA ASP A 62 3.48 -4.84 -6.35
C ASP A 62 4.39 -3.63 -6.14
N THR A 63 3.82 -2.42 -6.12
CA THR A 63 4.56 -1.19 -5.78
C THR A 63 4.98 -1.16 -4.31
N LEU A 64 4.11 -1.60 -3.40
CA LEU A 64 4.40 -1.61 -1.97
C LEU A 64 5.48 -2.62 -1.57
N PHE A 65 5.66 -3.67 -2.36
CA PHE A 65 6.66 -4.72 -2.13
C PHE A 65 7.76 -4.71 -3.21
N SER A 66 7.89 -3.62 -3.98
CA SER A 66 8.86 -3.52 -5.08
C SER A 66 10.30 -3.62 -4.56
N GLY A 67 11.09 -4.57 -5.06
CA GLY A 67 12.48 -4.75 -4.64
C GLY A 67 12.65 -5.54 -3.34
N VAL A 68 11.56 -6.11 -2.79
CA VAL A 68 11.66 -7.10 -1.73
C VAL A 68 12.07 -8.44 -2.34
N ASP A 69 13.31 -8.85 -2.09
CA ASP A 69 13.80 -10.17 -2.50
C ASP A 69 13.45 -11.21 -1.42
N LEU A 70 12.61 -12.18 -1.81
CA LEU A 70 12.17 -13.26 -0.93
C LEU A 70 13.02 -14.52 -1.07
N SER A 71 14.02 -14.55 -1.95
CA SER A 71 14.77 -15.79 -2.24
C SER A 71 15.53 -16.34 -1.02
N ASN A 72 15.91 -15.46 -0.10
CA ASN A 72 16.66 -15.79 1.11
C ASN A 72 15.82 -15.60 2.39
N ALA A 73 14.50 -15.45 2.26
CA ALA A 73 13.62 -15.25 3.40
C ALA A 73 13.53 -16.52 4.25
N THR A 74 13.61 -16.36 5.57
CA THR A 74 13.43 -17.46 6.51
C THR A 74 11.97 -17.87 6.53
N VAL A 75 11.72 -19.15 6.28
CA VAL A 75 10.41 -19.79 6.40
C VAL A 75 10.21 -20.21 7.86
N SER A 76 9.04 -19.91 8.42
CA SER A 76 8.66 -20.32 9.78
C SER A 76 8.37 -21.83 9.83
N GLU A 77 8.26 -22.40 11.03
CA GLU A 77 8.01 -23.84 11.25
C GLU A 77 6.74 -24.35 10.56
N ASP A 78 5.74 -23.49 10.36
CA ASP A 78 4.47 -23.79 9.70
C ASP A 78 4.50 -23.58 8.18
N GLY A 79 5.68 -23.36 7.58
CA GLY A 79 5.83 -23.19 6.14
C GLY A 79 5.45 -21.80 5.63
N ILE A 80 5.29 -20.81 6.51
CA ILE A 80 4.93 -19.42 6.13
C ILE A 80 6.16 -18.51 6.21
N ILE A 81 6.38 -17.68 5.19
CA ILE A 81 7.35 -16.58 5.28
C ILE A 81 6.65 -15.42 5.99
N ARG A 82 7.04 -15.15 7.24
CA ARG A 82 6.55 -14.00 8.00
C ARG A 82 7.55 -12.86 7.96
N ILE A 83 7.08 -11.68 7.59
CA ILE A 83 7.85 -10.45 7.51
C ILE A 83 7.25 -9.46 8.50
N ASN A 84 7.96 -9.23 9.59
CA ASN A 84 7.58 -8.29 10.65
C ASN A 84 8.82 -7.86 11.43
N ASP A 85 8.64 -7.13 12.53
CA ASP A 85 9.75 -6.61 13.32
C ASP A 85 10.60 -7.70 14.00
N THR A 86 10.09 -8.93 14.10
CA THR A 86 10.75 -10.08 14.73
C THR A 86 11.30 -11.08 13.70
N THR A 87 10.54 -11.41 12.66
CA THR A 87 10.89 -12.42 11.65
C THR A 87 11.12 -11.75 10.30
N ASN A 88 12.22 -12.10 9.62
CA ASN A 88 12.67 -11.42 8.39
C ASN A 88 12.71 -9.88 8.55
N SER A 89 13.20 -9.39 9.70
CA SER A 89 13.14 -7.98 10.09
C SER A 89 13.92 -7.03 9.16
N SER A 90 14.94 -7.53 8.47
CA SER A 90 15.63 -6.80 7.40
C SER A 90 14.69 -6.53 6.21
N LEU A 91 13.93 -7.53 5.76
CA LEU A 91 12.91 -7.38 4.73
C LEU A 91 11.78 -6.46 5.20
N ALA A 92 11.37 -6.56 6.48
CA ALA A 92 10.38 -5.65 7.05
C ALA A 92 10.84 -4.19 6.98
N SER A 93 12.12 -3.93 7.26
CA SER A 93 12.71 -2.59 7.17
C SER A 93 12.71 -2.05 5.74
N ILE A 94 12.99 -2.92 4.74
CA ILE A 94 12.93 -2.55 3.32
C ILE A 94 11.51 -2.17 2.91
N VAL A 95 10.51 -3.01 3.26
CA VAL A 95 9.09 -2.73 2.97
C VAL A 95 8.67 -1.38 3.57
N LYS A 96 8.97 -1.15 4.86
CA LYS A 96 8.66 0.11 5.54
C LYS A 96 9.32 1.33 4.88
N ALA A 97 10.57 1.19 4.42
CA ALA A 97 11.28 2.27 3.73
C ALA A 97 10.63 2.61 2.38
N ILE A 98 10.21 1.59 1.62
CA ILE A 98 9.45 1.79 0.37
C ILE A 98 8.16 2.54 0.65
N TRP A 99 7.43 2.14 1.70
CA TRP A 99 6.14 2.75 2.03
C TRP A 99 6.27 4.21 2.43
N LYS A 100 7.26 4.56 3.26
CA LYS A 100 7.52 5.97 3.62
C LYS A 100 7.80 6.85 2.39
N ASN A 101 8.48 6.31 1.39
CA ASN A 101 8.79 7.03 0.16
C ASN A 101 7.62 7.09 -0.84
N ARG A 102 6.67 6.15 -0.75
CA ARG A 102 5.57 6.00 -1.71
C ARG A 102 4.20 6.42 -1.17
N ALA A 103 4.03 6.57 0.15
CA ALA A 103 2.77 7.00 0.77
C ALA A 103 2.44 8.47 0.47
N LYS A 104 3.42 9.28 0.04
CA LYS A 104 3.18 10.58 -0.60
C LYS A 104 2.67 10.40 -2.03
N VAL A 105 1.46 9.86 -2.19
CA VAL A 105 0.79 9.84 -3.50
C VAL A 105 -0.05 11.10 -3.63
N ALA A 106 0.51 12.15 -4.21
CA ALA A 106 -0.26 13.30 -4.67
C ALA A 106 -1.16 12.86 -5.84
N MET A 107 -2.48 12.97 -5.69
CA MET A 107 -3.42 12.68 -6.77
C MET A 107 -3.42 13.86 -7.75
N MET A 108 -2.68 13.76 -8.85
CA MET A 108 -2.78 14.74 -9.94
C MET A 108 -4.13 14.53 -10.65
N MET A 109 -5.12 15.40 -10.41
CA MET A 109 -6.35 15.40 -11.21
C MET A 109 -5.99 15.70 -12.66
N MET A 110 -6.22 14.73 -13.56
CA MET A 110 -6.22 14.99 -15.00
C MET A 110 -7.40 15.90 -15.34
N THR A 111 -7.16 17.20 -15.48
CA THR A 111 -8.13 18.10 -16.12
C THR A 111 -8.16 17.78 -17.61
N MET A 112 -9.24 17.15 -18.08
CA MET A 112 -9.53 17.06 -19.50
C MET A 112 -9.81 18.47 -20.04
N THR A 113 -8.79 19.13 -20.58
CA THR A 113 -8.98 20.33 -21.40
C THR A 113 -8.97 19.89 -22.86
N THR A 114 -10.14 19.53 -23.40
CA THR A 114 -10.28 19.51 -24.87
C THR A 114 -10.58 20.94 -25.30
N LEU A 115 -9.55 21.61 -25.80
CA LEU A 115 -9.65 22.83 -26.58
C LEU A 115 -10.37 22.49 -27.90
N MET A 116 -11.58 23.00 -28.14
CA MET A 116 -12.13 23.05 -29.49
C MET A 116 -12.46 24.49 -29.85
N MET A 117 -11.60 25.05 -30.71
CA MET A 117 -11.74 26.34 -31.35
C MET A 117 -13.07 26.40 -32.13
N ILE A 118 -13.91 27.38 -31.83
CA ILE A 118 -14.96 27.81 -32.75
C ILE A 118 -14.27 28.72 -33.78
N THR A 119 -14.09 28.21 -35.01
CA THR A 119 -13.74 29.05 -36.15
C THR A 119 -15.01 29.68 -36.69
N THR A 120 -15.00 31.01 -36.79
CA THR A 120 -16.02 31.84 -37.44
C THR A 120 -16.18 31.49 -38.92
N LYS A 121 -17.40 31.61 -39.43
CA LYS A 121 -17.65 31.90 -40.85
C LYS A 121 -17.73 33.41 -41.04
#